data_AF-X8HH82-F1
#
_entry.id   AF-X8HH82-F1
#
_cell.length_a   1.000
_cell.length_b   1.000
_cell.length_c   1.000
_cell.angle_alpha   90.00
_cell.angle_beta   90.00
_cell.angle_gamma   90.00
#
_symmetry.space_group_name_H-M   'P 1'
#
loop_
_entity.id
_entity.type
_entity.pdbx_description
1 polymer ?
#
loop_
_entity_poly.entity_id
_entity_poly.type
_entity_poly.pdbx_seq_one_letter_code
_entity_poly.pdbx_strand_id
1 'polypeptide(L)'
;MQNTDKKKDFLKSLEDKKVSNVVFKPEGLGALEFDIVMTGKNFETTSIPFRIERISTDSFLKFLDLKSDIERAEKILLNFIAFPIEARDKEYFNLDMEAMTNISTLIVDFQQTPFLYIESFRERKTE
;
A
#
# COMPACT_ATOMS: atom_id res chain seq x y z
N MET A 1 -12.80 -0.41 -22.45
CA MET A 1 -11.58 -1.23 -22.65
C MET A 1 -10.44 -0.83 -21.69
N GLN A 2 -10.71 -0.33 -20.47
CA GLN A 2 -9.67 0.35 -19.64
C GLN A 2 -9.42 -0.25 -18.23
N ASN A 3 -10.28 -1.13 -17.71
CA ASN A 3 -10.17 -1.58 -16.31
C ASN A 3 -9.34 -2.87 -16.14
N THR A 4 -9.26 -3.72 -17.17
CA THR A 4 -8.55 -5.01 -17.10
C THR A 4 -7.03 -4.82 -17.12
N ASP A 5 -6.53 -3.85 -17.89
CA ASP A 5 -5.10 -3.56 -18.00
C ASP A 5 -4.55 -2.98 -16.69
N LYS A 6 -5.28 -2.03 -16.08
CA LYS A 6 -4.91 -1.45 -14.77
C LYS A 6 -4.81 -2.48 -13.65
N LYS A 7 -5.66 -3.51 -13.66
CA LYS A 7 -5.56 -4.63 -12.71
C LYS A 7 -4.28 -5.41 -12.92
N LYS A 8 -3.98 -5.77 -14.18
CA LYS A 8 -2.77 -6.54 -14.51
C LYS A 8 -1.51 -5.77 -14.14
N ASP A 9 -1.49 -4.47 -14.41
CA ASP A 9 -0.37 -3.59 -14.06
C ASP A 9 -0.19 -3.49 -12.54
N PHE A 10 -1.28 -3.34 -11.78
CA PHE A 10 -1.23 -3.36 -10.32
C PHE A 10 -0.72 -4.69 -9.77
N LEU A 11 -1.28 -5.83 -10.23
CA LEU A 11 -0.87 -7.14 -9.76
C LEU A 11 0.60 -7.44 -10.07
N LYS A 12 1.07 -7.04 -11.26
CA LYS A 12 2.48 -7.14 -11.62
C LYS A 12 3.36 -6.26 -10.73
N SER A 13 2.90 -5.06 -10.39
CA SER A 13 3.63 -4.15 -9.51
C SER A 13 3.79 -4.69 -8.07
N LEU A 14 2.99 -5.68 -7.65
CA LEU A 14 3.13 -6.36 -6.36
C LEU A 14 4.27 -7.39 -6.35
N GLU A 15 4.46 -8.13 -7.45
CA GLU A 15 5.52 -9.14 -7.57
C GLU A 15 6.90 -8.50 -7.38
N ASP A 16 7.11 -7.34 -8.01
CA ASP A 16 8.36 -6.58 -7.91
C ASP A 16 8.62 -6.01 -6.49
N LYS A 17 7.57 -5.90 -5.66
CA LYS A 17 7.62 -5.25 -4.34
C LYS A 17 7.77 -6.22 -3.16
N LYS A 18 7.98 -7.52 -3.41
CA LYS A 18 8.03 -8.58 -2.38
C LYS A 18 6.76 -8.65 -1.52
N VAL A 19 5.62 -8.37 -2.15
CA VAL A 19 4.30 -8.37 -1.51
C VAL A 19 3.55 -9.65 -1.82
N SER A 20 2.88 -10.22 -0.82
CA SER A 20 2.08 -11.44 -0.94
C SER A 20 0.75 -11.35 -0.18
N ASN A 21 -0.10 -12.37 -0.30
CA ASN A 21 -1.38 -12.47 0.43
C ASN A 21 -2.29 -11.25 0.32
N VAL A 22 -2.33 -10.63 -0.87
CA VAL A 22 -3.06 -9.39 -1.10
C VAL A 22 -4.57 -9.60 -1.12
N VAL A 23 -5.26 -8.90 -0.24
CA VAL A 23 -6.72 -8.92 -0.08
C VAL A 23 -7.26 -7.49 -0.10
N PHE A 24 -8.16 -7.22 -1.03
CA PHE A 24 -8.91 -5.95 -1.06
C PHE A 24 -10.13 -6.02 -0.15
N LYS A 25 -10.34 -4.99 0.67
CA LYS A 25 -11.52 -4.83 1.51
C LYS A 25 -12.32 -3.60 1.01
N PRO A 26 -13.59 -3.77 0.61
CA PRO A 26 -14.39 -2.66 0.07
C PRO A 26 -15.00 -1.73 1.15
N GLU A 27 -14.67 -1.94 2.42
CA GLU A 27 -15.16 -1.12 3.53
C GLU A 27 -14.56 0.30 3.54
N GLY A 28 -15.32 1.26 4.06
CA GLY A 28 -14.91 2.67 4.08
C GLY A 28 -14.64 3.20 2.67
N LEU A 29 -13.46 3.80 2.46
CA LEU A 29 -12.98 4.23 1.14
C LEU A 29 -12.24 3.11 0.39
N GLY A 30 -12.09 1.93 1.00
CA GLY A 30 -11.30 0.81 0.53
C GLY A 30 -10.03 0.63 1.37
N ALA A 31 -9.71 -0.63 1.68
CA ALA A 31 -8.47 -1.02 2.33
C ALA A 31 -7.78 -2.16 1.56
N LEU A 32 -6.48 -2.28 1.77
CA LEU A 32 -5.66 -3.36 1.23
C LEU A 32 -4.90 -4.01 2.40
N GLU A 33 -5.09 -5.31 2.54
CA GLU A 33 -4.32 -6.16 3.45
C GLU A 33 -3.33 -6.97 2.63
N PHE A 34 -2.10 -7.11 3.09
CA PHE A 34 -1.04 -7.84 2.41
C PHE A 34 0.10 -8.13 3.37
N ASP A 35 1.00 -9.03 2.99
CA ASP A 35 2.25 -9.25 3.70
C ASP A 35 3.43 -8.72 2.88
N ILE A 36 4.39 -8.07 3.53
CA ILE A 36 5.66 -7.65 2.93
C ILE A 36 6.83 -8.35 3.60
N VAL A 37 7.77 -8.87 2.81
CA VAL A 37 9.03 -9.39 3.34
C VAL A 37 9.98 -8.23 3.57
N MET A 38 10.36 -7.99 4.82
CA MET A 38 11.32 -6.94 5.18
C MET A 38 12.18 -7.31 6.40
N THR A 39 13.30 -6.61 6.55
CA THR A 39 14.18 -6.77 7.72
C THR A 39 13.75 -5.85 8.85
N GLY A 40 13.30 -6.43 9.96
CA GLY A 40 12.85 -5.70 11.15
C GLY A 40 14.00 -5.28 12.06
N LYS A 41 13.68 -4.49 13.11
CA LYS A 41 14.65 -3.96 14.09
C LYS A 41 15.46 -5.04 14.84
N ASN A 42 14.99 -6.28 14.86
CA ASN A 42 15.68 -7.44 15.41
C ASN A 42 16.67 -8.09 14.42
N PHE A 43 16.91 -7.48 13.24
CA PHE A 43 17.75 -8.00 12.16
C PHE A 43 17.24 -9.31 11.53
N GLU A 44 15.97 -9.65 11.77
CA GLU A 44 15.33 -10.80 11.14
C GLU A 44 14.54 -10.34 9.91
N THR A 45 14.75 -11.05 8.79
CA THR A 45 13.93 -10.89 7.59
C THR A 45 12.71 -11.80 7.72
N THR A 46 11.53 -11.18 7.82
CA THR A 46 10.27 -11.91 7.99
C THR A 46 9.15 -11.27 7.19
N SER A 47 8.09 -12.04 6.99
CA SER A 47 6.87 -11.57 6.34
C SER A 47 6.02 -10.84 7.38
N ILE A 48 5.88 -9.53 7.21
CA ILE A 48 5.15 -8.67 8.13
C ILE A 48 3.77 -8.35 7.53
N PRO A 49 2.68 -8.59 8.27
CA PRO A 49 1.34 -8.21 7.81
C PRO A 49 1.15 -6.70 7.87
N PHE A 50 0.60 -6.15 6.78
CA PHE A 50 0.27 -4.75 6.63
C PHE A 50 -1.21 -4.57 6.27
N ARG A 51 -1.75 -3.45 6.74
CA ARG A 51 -3.04 -2.93 6.31
C ARG A 51 -2.89 -1.46 5.98
N ILE A 52 -3.25 -1.10 4.75
CA ILE A 52 -3.35 0.29 4.31
C ILE A 52 -4.80 0.66 3.99
N GLU A 53 -5.18 1.88 4.30
CA GLU A 53 -6.53 2.40 4.08
C GLU A 53 -6.47 3.63 3.21
N ARG A 54 -7.44 3.75 2.30
CA ARG A 54 -7.55 4.95 1.49
C ARG A 54 -7.93 6.15 2.32
N ILE A 55 -7.44 7.29 1.86
CA ILE A 55 -7.86 8.59 2.36
C ILE A 55 -8.67 9.34 1.29
N SER A 56 -9.27 10.45 1.69
CA SER A 56 -9.97 11.34 0.75
C SER A 56 -9.02 11.85 -0.34
N THR A 57 -9.54 12.01 -1.56
CA THR A 57 -8.77 12.55 -2.69
C THR A 57 -8.15 13.91 -2.37
N ASP A 58 -8.88 14.79 -1.68
CA ASP A 58 -8.37 16.11 -1.29
C ASP A 58 -7.16 16.02 -0.36
N SER A 59 -7.18 15.09 0.61
CA SER A 59 -6.03 14.85 1.49
C SER A 59 -4.84 14.31 0.69
N PHE A 60 -5.08 13.39 -0.24
CA PHE A 60 -4.04 12.80 -1.05
C PHE A 60 -3.36 13.81 -1.99
N LEU A 61 -4.14 14.68 -2.64
CA LEU A 61 -3.60 15.71 -3.55
C LEU A 61 -2.63 16.65 -2.84
N LYS A 62 -2.92 17.02 -1.58
CA LYS A 62 -2.02 17.85 -0.76
C LYS A 62 -0.63 17.23 -0.55
N PHE A 63 -0.51 15.90 -0.61
CA PHE A 63 0.78 15.22 -0.44
C PHE A 63 1.58 15.18 -1.74
N LEU A 64 0.89 15.11 -2.89
CA LEU A 64 1.56 15.13 -4.20
C LEU A 64 2.23 16.48 -4.49
N ASP A 65 1.70 17.57 -3.93
CA ASP A 65 2.26 18.91 -4.06
C ASP A 65 3.55 19.14 -3.24
N LEU A 66 3.92 18.20 -2.36
CA LEU A 66 5.15 18.27 -1.58
C LEU A 66 6.37 18.07 -2.50
N LYS A 67 7.38 18.94 -2.36
CA LYS A 67 8.60 18.91 -3.19
C LYS A 67 9.64 17.90 -2.72
N SER A 68 9.62 17.52 -1.44
CA SER A 68 10.55 16.56 -0.86
C SER A 68 9.96 15.15 -0.92
N ASP A 69 10.67 14.23 -1.57
CA ASP A 69 10.24 12.82 -1.67
C ASP A 69 10.18 12.14 -0.30
N ILE A 70 11.09 12.53 0.62
CA ILE A 70 11.11 12.00 1.98
C ILE A 70 9.92 12.52 2.78
N GLU A 71 9.63 13.82 2.73
CA GLU A 71 8.46 14.38 3.43
C GLU A 71 7.15 13.78 2.87
N ARG A 72 7.09 13.57 1.55
CA ARG A 72 5.97 12.92 0.91
C ARG A 72 5.79 11.48 1.41
N ALA A 73 6.87 10.70 1.45
CA ALA A 73 6.84 9.33 1.97
C ALA A 73 6.37 9.30 3.43
N GLU A 74 6.89 10.17 4.31
CA GLU A 74 6.46 10.28 5.70
C GLU A 74 4.95 10.56 5.83
N LYS A 75 4.42 11.49 5.02
CA LYS A 75 2.97 11.76 5.01
C LYS A 75 2.17 10.59 4.49
N ILE A 76 2.66 9.88 3.48
CA ILE A 76 2.02 8.68 2.95
C ILE A 76 1.94 7.60 4.05
N LEU A 77 3.07 7.27 4.69
CA LEU A 77 3.10 6.26 5.76
C LEU A 77 2.14 6.63 6.90
N LEU A 78 2.22 7.88 7.38
CA LEU A 78 1.43 8.36 8.51
C LEU A 78 -0.09 8.27 8.29
N ASN A 79 -0.55 8.55 7.06
CA ASN A 79 -1.98 8.68 6.78
C ASN A 79 -2.63 7.42 6.24
N PHE A 80 -1.87 6.54 5.60
CA PHE A 80 -2.42 5.36 4.94
C PHE A 80 -2.21 4.07 5.73
N ILE A 81 -1.14 3.95 6.52
CA ILE A 81 -0.89 2.71 7.27
C ILE A 81 -1.85 2.62 8.46
N ALA A 82 -2.71 1.62 8.46
CA ALA A 82 -3.54 1.27 9.60
C ALA A 82 -2.84 0.25 10.51
N PHE A 83 -2.03 -0.63 9.92
CA PHE A 83 -1.26 -1.65 10.66
C PHE A 83 0.00 -2.07 9.87
N PRO A 84 1.13 -2.37 10.55
CA PRO A 84 1.39 -2.10 11.97
C PRO A 84 1.52 -0.58 12.22
N ILE A 85 1.08 -0.11 13.38
CA ILE A 85 1.00 1.34 13.65
C ILE A 85 2.38 1.99 13.70
N GLU A 86 3.40 1.22 14.09
CA GLU A 86 4.79 1.62 14.17
C GLU A 86 5.35 1.97 12.79
N ALA A 87 4.87 1.33 11.73
CA ALA A 87 5.29 1.60 10.36
C ALA A 87 4.80 2.95 9.81
N ARG A 88 4.01 3.72 10.59
CA ARG A 88 3.73 5.13 10.30
C ARG A 88 4.96 6.01 10.46
N ASP A 89 5.94 5.56 11.24
CA ASP A 89 7.23 6.21 11.41
C ASP A 89 8.23 5.62 10.41
N LYS A 90 8.94 6.48 9.66
CA LYS A 90 10.00 6.04 8.75
C LYS A 90 11.10 5.25 9.47
N GLU A 91 11.34 5.50 10.76
CA GLU A 91 12.35 4.80 11.54
C GLU A 91 12.06 3.31 11.71
N TYR A 92 10.81 2.90 11.48
CA TYR A 92 10.45 1.49 11.39
C TYR A 92 11.23 0.76 10.28
N PHE A 93 11.59 1.48 9.22
CA PHE A 93 12.24 0.95 8.03
C PHE A 93 13.74 1.25 7.98
N ASN A 94 14.37 1.70 9.08
CA ASN A 94 15.79 2.09 9.08
C ASN A 94 16.75 0.99 8.60
N LEU A 95 16.38 -0.28 8.73
CA LEU A 95 17.18 -1.43 8.25
C LEU A 95 16.76 -1.92 6.85
N ASP A 96 15.68 -1.38 6.30
CA ASP A 96 15.09 -1.80 5.02
C ASP A 96 14.35 -0.64 4.33
N MET A 97 15.13 0.33 3.84
CA MET A 97 14.61 1.51 3.13
C MET A 97 13.95 1.13 1.79
N GLU A 98 14.31 -0.02 1.22
CA GLU A 98 13.65 -0.59 0.04
C GLU A 98 12.19 -0.93 0.37
N ALA A 99 11.93 -1.60 1.50
CA ALA A 99 10.58 -1.90 1.96
C ALA A 99 9.74 -0.62 2.16
N MET A 100 10.32 0.46 2.71
CA MET A 100 9.63 1.76 2.84
C MET A 100 9.20 2.31 1.48
N THR A 101 10.09 2.22 0.49
CA THR A 101 9.85 2.72 -0.87
C THR A 101 8.77 1.88 -1.56
N ASN A 102 8.84 0.55 -1.41
CA ASN A 102 7.87 -0.38 -1.96
C ASN A 102 6.46 -0.14 -1.41
N ILE A 103 6.33 0.00 -0.09
CA ILE A 103 5.04 0.33 0.55
C ILE A 103 4.53 1.70 0.10
N SER A 104 5.38 2.71 0.07
CA SER A 104 4.96 4.07 -0.33
C SER A 104 4.44 4.09 -1.77
N THR A 105 5.14 3.39 -2.68
CA THR A 105 4.73 3.24 -4.08
C THR A 105 3.44 2.43 -4.20
N LEU A 106 3.33 1.33 -3.46
CA LEU A 106 2.11 0.51 -3.41
C LEU A 106 0.90 1.34 -2.94
N ILE A 107 1.07 2.20 -1.93
CA ILE A 107 0.00 3.07 -1.45
C ILE A 107 -0.45 4.04 -2.55
N VAL A 108 0.48 4.65 -3.29
CA VAL A 108 0.14 5.53 -4.41
C VAL A 108 -0.62 4.78 -5.50
N ASP A 109 -0.10 3.62 -5.92
CA ASP A 109 -0.74 2.74 -6.91
C ASP A 109 -2.16 2.35 -6.44
N PHE A 110 -2.29 1.98 -5.16
CA PHE A 110 -3.55 1.60 -4.55
C PHE A 110 -4.56 2.75 -4.54
N GLN A 111 -4.14 3.97 -4.18
CA GLN A 111 -5.00 5.14 -4.14
C GLN A 111 -5.50 5.54 -5.53
N GLN A 112 -4.64 5.43 -6.55
CA GLN A 112 -4.96 5.85 -7.93
C GLN A 112 -5.75 4.81 -8.73
N THR A 113 -5.72 3.54 -8.34
CA THR A 113 -6.43 2.48 -9.05
C THR A 113 -7.92 2.50 -8.69
N PRO A 114 -8.88 2.40 -9.63
CA PRO A 114 -10.30 2.47 -9.31
C PRO A 114 -10.88 1.12 -8.84
N PHE A 115 -10.35 0.52 -7.76
CA PHE A 115 -10.71 -0.83 -7.29
C PHE A 115 -12.21 -1.06 -7.08
N LEU A 116 -12.94 -0.06 -6.57
CA LEU A 116 -14.39 -0.14 -6.36
C LEU A 116 -15.19 -0.36 -7.65
N TYR A 117 -14.61 -0.04 -8.81
CA TYR A 117 -15.22 -0.16 -10.14
C TYR A 117 -14.65 -1.33 -10.95
N ILE A 118 -13.82 -2.18 -10.34
CA ILE A 118 -13.29 -3.40 -10.95
C ILE A 118 -14.10 -4.59 -10.42
N GLU A 119 -15.04 -5.10 -11.24
CA GLU A 119 -15.97 -6.19 -10.86
C GLU A 119 -15.26 -7.43 -10.28
N SER A 120 -14.09 -7.79 -10.82
CA SER A 120 -13.32 -8.96 -10.36
C SER A 120 -12.68 -8.84 -8.96
N PHE A 121 -12.68 -7.65 -8.32
CA PHE A 121 -12.33 -7.50 -6.90
C PHE A 121 -13.56 -7.54 -5.98
N ARG A 122 -14.77 -7.53 -6.56
CA ARG A 122 -16.04 -7.75 -5.84
C ARG A 122 -16.42 -9.22 -5.74
N GLU A 123 -15.70 -10.11 -6.45
CA GLU A 123 -15.86 -11.56 -6.34
C GLU A 123 -15.48 -12.00 -4.93
N ARG A 124 -16.48 -11.97 -4.05
CA ARG A 124 -16.51 -12.80 -2.85
C ARG A 124 -16.22 -14.22 -3.31
N LYS A 125 -15.27 -14.89 -2.66
CA LYS A 125 -15.35 -16.35 -2.56
C LYS A 125 -16.72 -16.64 -1.96
N THR A 126 -17.68 -17.01 -2.80
CA THR A 126 -18.82 -17.82 -2.38
C THR A 126 -18.22 -19.11 -1.86
N GLU A 127 -18.29 -19.30 -0.55
CA GLU A 127 -18.27 -20.62 0.07
C GLU A 127 -19.35 -21.52 -0.52
#